data_AF-A0AAX6T192-F1
#
_entry.id   AF-A0AAX6T192-F1
#
_cell.length_a   1.000
_cell.length_b   1.000
_cell.length_c   1.000
_cell.angle_alpha   90.00
_cell.angle_beta   90.00
_cell.angle_gamma   90.00
#
_symmetry.space_group_name_H-M   'P 1'
#
loop_
_entity.id
_entity.type
_entity.pdbx_description
1 polymer ?
#
loop_
_entity_poly.entity_id
_entity_poly.type
_entity_poly.pdbx_seq_one_letter_code
_entity_poly.pdbx_strand_id
1 'polypeptide(L)'
;MVPWSVTACPDQAKTNGGGFPGSICSNSKYWSLVEEVMEYENRIRAYSTPDKIFRYFATLKIINEPGETEVFMTPQDFVRSITPNEKQPEHLGLDQYIIKRFDGKAKFFKVKKKTLHRVRKKSKVSVLQRRRKKVHQEEERARPGSTEDKGKEIKRKIMEWLEKKISQEREKFADEGSIFYTLGECGLISFSDYIFLTTVLSTPQRNFEIAFKMFDLNGDGEVDMEEFEQVQSIIRSQTSMGMRHRDRPTTGNTLKSGLCSALTTYFFGADLKGKLTIKNFLEFQRKLQHDVLKLEFERHDPVDGRITERQFGGMLLAYSGVQSKKLTAMQKQLKKHFRDGKGLTFQEVENFFTFLKNINDVDTALSFYHMAGASLDKVTMQQVARTVAKVELSDHVCDVVFALFDCDGNGELSNKEFVSIMKQRLMRGLEKPKDMGFTRLMQAMWKCAQETAWDFALPK
;
A
#
# COMPACT_ATOMS: atom_id res chain seq x y z
N MET A 1 0.72 20.73 31.34
CA MET A 1 1.14 19.64 32.25
C MET A 1 0.00 19.31 33.19
N VAL A 2 -0.75 18.25 32.89
CA VAL A 2 -1.49 17.44 33.86
C VAL A 2 -1.47 16.01 33.29
N PRO A 3 -0.92 15.00 33.98
CA PRO A 3 -0.81 13.66 33.45
C PRO A 3 -2.11 12.91 33.73
N TRP A 4 -2.78 12.38 32.70
CA TRP A 4 -3.84 11.40 32.90
C TRP A 4 -3.19 10.02 32.99
N SER A 5 -3.10 9.54 34.22
CA SER A 5 -2.67 8.20 34.59
C SER A 5 -3.62 7.16 34.00
N VAL A 6 -3.08 6.32 33.11
CA VAL A 6 -3.75 5.10 32.65
C VAL A 6 -3.84 4.15 33.85
N THR A 7 -5.04 4.01 34.41
CA THR A 7 -5.30 2.94 35.38
C THR A 7 -5.53 1.66 34.58
N ALA A 8 -4.50 0.84 34.48
CA ALA A 8 -4.63 -0.53 34.02
C ALA A 8 -5.52 -1.30 35.00
N CYS A 9 -6.55 -2.00 34.51
CA CYS A 9 -7.22 -3.03 35.31
C CYS A 9 -6.30 -4.26 35.39
N PRO A 10 -6.07 -4.82 36.58
CA PRO A 10 -5.22 -5.99 36.74
C PRO A 10 -5.97 -7.26 36.32
N ASP A 11 -5.26 -8.12 35.58
CA ASP A 11 -5.58 -9.54 35.45
C ASP A 11 -5.52 -10.21 36.83
N GLN A 12 -6.64 -10.77 37.31
CA GLN A 12 -6.61 -11.88 38.25
C GLN A 12 -7.69 -12.91 37.92
N ALA A 13 -7.21 -14.05 37.41
CA ALA A 13 -7.89 -15.32 37.47
C ALA A 13 -7.90 -15.85 38.91
N LYS A 14 -9.06 -16.32 39.42
CA LYS A 14 -9.28 -17.65 40.04
C LYS A 14 -10.67 -17.83 40.68
N THR A 15 -11.41 -18.81 40.14
CA THR A 15 -12.23 -19.87 40.78
C THR A 15 -13.21 -19.53 41.91
N ASN A 16 -14.52 -19.63 41.64
CA ASN A 16 -15.44 -20.70 42.10
C ASN A 16 -16.92 -20.24 42.12
N GLY A 17 -17.81 -21.10 41.61
CA GLY A 17 -19.22 -21.16 42.05
C GLY A 17 -20.26 -20.41 41.22
N GLY A 18 -20.94 -21.15 40.33
CA GLY A 18 -22.36 -21.05 39.96
C GLY A 18 -23.04 -19.69 39.76
N GLY A 19 -23.42 -19.40 38.51
CA GLY A 19 -24.52 -18.47 38.18
C GLY A 19 -24.21 -17.51 37.03
N PHE A 20 -24.71 -17.81 35.83
CA PHE A 20 -25.02 -16.78 34.82
C PHE A 20 -26.25 -16.00 35.30
N PRO A 21 -26.29 -14.66 35.13
CA PRO A 21 -26.63 -14.10 33.83
C PRO A 21 -25.66 -13.03 33.33
N GLY A 22 -25.60 -12.90 32.00
CA GLY A 22 -24.70 -12.01 31.31
C GLY A 22 -24.89 -10.53 31.64
N SER A 23 -23.75 -9.86 31.82
CA SER A 23 -23.63 -8.40 31.79
C SER A 23 -22.66 -8.03 30.66
N ILE A 24 -23.19 -8.00 29.44
CA ILE A 24 -22.57 -7.21 28.37
C ILE A 24 -22.84 -5.75 28.72
N CYS A 25 -21.99 -5.17 29.57
CA CYS A 25 -21.84 -3.71 29.61
C CYS A 25 -21.10 -3.29 28.33
N SER A 26 -21.82 -3.25 27.22
CA SER A 26 -21.36 -2.59 25.99
C SER A 26 -21.20 -1.09 26.29
N ASN A 27 -19.97 -0.70 26.57
CA ASN A 27 -19.61 0.62 27.07
C ASN A 27 -19.81 1.67 25.95
N SER A 28 -20.96 2.35 25.94
CA SER A 28 -21.33 3.37 24.93
C SER A 28 -20.26 4.44 24.72
N LYS A 29 -19.46 4.74 25.76
CA LYS A 29 -18.34 5.70 25.68
C LYS A 29 -17.17 5.20 24.82
N TYR A 30 -16.89 3.90 24.85
CA TYR A 30 -15.81 3.31 24.03
C TYR A 30 -16.15 3.38 22.54
N TRP A 31 -17.38 3.03 22.17
CA TRP A 31 -17.84 3.12 20.77
C TRP A 31 -17.84 4.56 20.23
N SER A 32 -18.22 5.54 21.06
CA SER A 32 -18.12 6.95 20.69
C SER A 32 -16.68 7.40 20.44
N LEU A 33 -15.73 6.97 21.28
CA LEU A 33 -14.31 7.29 21.11
C LEU A 33 -13.72 6.63 19.86
N VAL A 34 -14.11 5.39 19.55
CA VAL A 34 -13.66 4.69 18.33
C VAL A 34 -14.17 5.42 17.08
N GLU A 35 -15.42 5.88 17.06
CA GLU A 35 -15.98 6.66 15.95
C GLU A 35 -15.27 8.00 15.77
N GLU A 36 -15.02 8.72 16.87
CA GLU A 36 -14.30 10.01 16.83
C GLU A 36 -12.87 9.86 16.31
N VAL A 37 -12.15 8.79 16.70
CA VAL A 37 -10.81 8.49 16.18
C VAL A 37 -10.86 8.16 14.68
N MET A 38 -11.82 7.35 14.23
CA MET A 38 -11.97 7.04 12.80
C MET A 38 -12.26 8.30 11.98
N GLU A 39 -13.12 9.20 12.47
CA GLU A 39 -13.39 10.48 11.82
C GLU A 39 -12.13 11.36 11.77
N TYR A 40 -11.36 11.41 12.86
CA TYR A 40 -10.10 12.12 12.90
C TYR A 40 -9.09 11.58 11.87
N GLU A 41 -8.93 10.27 11.78
CA GLU A 41 -8.05 9.62 10.82
C GLU A 41 -8.51 9.87 9.37
N ASN A 42 -9.82 9.83 9.11
CA ASN A 42 -10.37 10.19 7.80
C ASN A 42 -10.05 11.64 7.41
N ARG A 43 -10.12 12.59 8.35
CA ARG A 43 -9.69 13.97 8.12
C ARG A 43 -8.19 14.07 7.84
N ILE A 44 -7.37 13.26 8.51
CA ILE A 44 -5.92 13.18 8.22
C ILE A 44 -5.70 12.73 6.78
N ARG A 45 -6.28 11.58 6.37
CA ARG A 45 -6.13 11.04 5.01
C ARG A 45 -6.57 12.03 3.93
N ALA A 46 -7.66 12.74 4.17
CA ALA A 46 -8.25 13.66 3.20
C ALA A 46 -7.47 14.98 3.06
N TYR A 47 -7.01 15.57 4.16
CA TYR A 47 -6.56 16.98 4.15
C TYR A 47 -5.13 17.22 4.64
N SER A 48 -4.49 16.25 5.30
CA SER A 48 -3.13 16.44 5.81
C SER A 48 -2.07 16.32 4.71
N THR A 49 -0.87 16.83 4.99
CA THR A 49 0.28 16.65 4.10
C THR A 49 0.68 15.17 4.01
N PRO A 50 1.20 14.72 2.87
CA PRO A 50 1.69 13.35 2.71
C PRO A 50 2.72 12.95 3.78
N ASP A 51 3.62 13.87 4.19
CA ASP A 51 4.58 13.67 5.28
C ASP A 51 3.89 13.31 6.60
N LYS A 52 2.81 14.03 6.95
CA LYS A 52 2.07 13.76 8.19
C LYS A 52 1.31 12.44 8.11
N ILE A 53 0.72 12.12 6.95
CA ILE A 53 0.03 10.84 6.74
C ILE A 53 1.02 9.68 6.91
N PHE A 54 2.19 9.77 6.26
CA PHE A 54 3.23 8.77 6.37
C PHE A 54 3.67 8.55 7.82
N ARG A 55 4.02 9.62 8.55
CA ARG A 55 4.45 9.53 9.97
C ARG A 55 3.35 9.07 10.92
N TYR A 56 2.08 9.28 10.58
CA TYR A 56 0.96 8.83 11.39
C TYR A 56 0.73 7.32 11.26
N PHE A 57 0.76 6.81 10.02
CA PHE A 57 0.42 5.41 9.74
C PHE A 57 1.64 4.48 9.74
N ALA A 58 2.86 5.01 9.58
CA ALA A 58 4.08 4.22 9.70
C ALA A 58 4.23 3.66 11.10
N THR A 59 4.54 2.36 11.18
CA THR A 59 4.64 1.66 12.46
C THR A 59 6.08 1.30 12.82
N LEU A 60 7.02 1.35 11.88
CA LEU A 60 8.39 0.87 12.10
C LEU A 60 9.38 2.03 12.06
N LYS A 61 10.27 2.08 13.04
CA LYS A 61 11.46 2.95 13.02
C LYS A 61 12.70 2.08 13.11
N ILE A 62 13.47 2.06 12.03
CA ILE A 62 14.70 1.30 11.92
C ILE A 62 15.88 2.21 12.30
N ILE A 63 16.77 1.67 13.13
CA ILE A 63 18.03 2.33 13.48
C ILE A 63 19.15 1.58 12.77
N ASN A 64 19.76 2.23 11.78
CA ASN A 64 20.91 1.73 11.04
C ASN A 64 22.20 2.08 11.79
N GLU A 65 23.27 1.28 11.63
CA GLU A 65 24.59 1.59 12.21
C GLU A 65 25.35 2.58 11.29
N PRO A 66 25.11 3.89 11.43
CA PRO A 66 25.95 4.76 12.28
C PRO A 66 25.15 5.53 13.37
N GLY A 67 23.88 5.20 13.58
CA GLY A 67 22.95 5.94 14.45
C GLY A 67 21.85 6.69 13.68
N GLU A 68 21.85 6.60 12.35
CA GLU A 68 20.78 7.14 11.52
C GLU A 68 19.49 6.34 11.74
N THR A 69 18.38 7.06 11.91
CA THR A 69 17.08 6.45 12.11
C THR A 69 16.16 6.79 10.96
N GLU A 70 15.60 5.79 10.34
CA GLU A 70 14.63 5.94 9.25
C GLU A 70 13.30 5.31 9.63
N VAL A 71 12.22 5.94 9.19
CA VAL A 71 10.85 5.49 9.44
C VAL A 71 10.34 4.77 8.21
N PHE A 72 9.73 3.60 8.42
CA PHE A 72 9.22 2.74 7.37
C PHE A 72 7.78 2.33 7.64
N MET A 73 7.05 2.10 6.55
CA MET A 73 5.72 1.50 6.55
C MET A 73 5.80 0.03 6.16
N THR A 74 4.97 -0.80 6.79
CA THR A 74 4.66 -2.13 6.24
C THR A 74 3.65 -2.01 5.08
N PRO A 75 3.49 -3.05 4.23
CA PRO A 75 2.44 -3.05 3.20
C PRO A 75 1.03 -2.89 3.79
N GLN A 76 0.81 -3.41 4.99
CA GLN A 76 -0.45 -3.24 5.71
C GLN A 76 -0.65 -1.80 6.19
N ASP A 77 0.41 -1.14 6.66
CA ASP A 77 0.37 0.29 7.01
C ASP A 77 0.03 1.14 5.79
N PHE A 78 0.61 0.80 4.64
CA PHE A 78 0.33 1.47 3.37
C PHE A 78 -1.16 1.38 3.01
N VAL A 79 -1.75 0.18 3.07
CA VAL A 79 -3.19 0.02 2.82
C VAL A 79 -4.06 0.75 3.86
N ARG A 80 -3.68 0.80 5.14
CA ARG A 80 -4.38 1.63 6.16
C ARG A 80 -4.28 3.13 5.89
N SER A 81 -3.17 3.58 5.30
CA SER A 81 -2.97 4.99 4.99
C SER A 81 -3.90 5.50 3.88
N ILE A 82 -4.29 4.60 2.95
CA ILE A 82 -5.20 4.93 1.85
C ILE A 82 -6.66 4.60 2.17
N THR A 83 -6.93 3.58 2.99
CA THR A 83 -8.30 3.09 3.23
C THR A 83 -9.00 3.91 4.34
N PRO A 84 -10.13 4.59 4.05
CA PRO A 84 -10.89 5.32 5.05
C PRO A 84 -11.67 4.39 5.99
N ASN A 85 -12.09 4.90 7.14
CA ASN A 85 -12.81 4.18 8.21
C ASN A 85 -12.03 3.03 8.85
N GLU A 86 -10.73 2.94 8.55
CA GLU A 86 -9.80 2.05 9.24
C GLU A 86 -9.12 2.83 10.36
N LYS A 87 -8.88 2.16 11.50
CA LYS A 87 -8.18 2.72 12.65
C LYS A 87 -6.74 2.17 12.70
N GLN A 88 -5.78 3.00 13.11
CA GLN A 88 -4.46 2.53 13.48
C GLN A 88 -4.52 1.69 14.78
N PRO A 89 -3.71 0.62 14.95
CA PRO A 89 -3.69 -0.15 16.19
C PRO A 89 -3.38 0.71 17.42
N GLU A 90 -3.87 0.28 18.58
CA GLU A 90 -3.68 1.01 19.83
C GLU A 90 -2.18 1.08 20.20
N HIS A 91 -1.76 2.20 20.82
CA HIS A 91 -0.35 2.52 21.13
C HIS A 91 0.55 2.84 19.92
N LEU A 92 -0.01 2.92 18.73
CA LEU A 92 0.61 3.46 17.53
C LEU A 92 -0.14 4.72 17.10
N GLY A 93 0.54 5.62 16.42
CA GLY A 93 -0.02 6.92 16.04
C GLY A 93 1.07 7.88 15.60
N LEU A 94 0.78 9.18 15.66
CA LEU A 94 1.73 10.19 15.19
C LEU A 94 3.05 10.11 15.97
N ASP A 95 4.13 9.84 15.25
CA ASP A 95 5.48 9.75 15.78
C ASP A 95 5.68 8.69 16.89
N GLN A 96 4.80 7.68 16.91
CA GLN A 96 4.87 6.52 17.80
C GLN A 96 5.14 5.26 16.99
N TYR A 97 6.35 4.72 17.14
CA TYR A 97 6.86 3.64 16.31
C TYR A 97 7.37 2.46 17.12
N ILE A 98 7.25 1.26 16.55
CA ILE A 98 7.96 0.07 16.98
C ILE A 98 9.40 0.20 16.51
N ILE A 99 10.31 0.36 17.47
CA ILE A 99 11.73 0.55 17.19
C ILE A 99 12.39 -0.80 16.94
N LYS A 100 12.85 -1.04 15.71
CA LYS A 100 13.66 -2.23 15.36
C LYS A 100 15.12 -1.83 15.18
N ARG A 101 16.00 -2.37 16.03
CA ARG A 101 17.45 -2.18 15.89
C ARG A 101 18.01 -3.33 15.06
N PHE A 102 18.46 -3.02 13.85
CA PHE A 102 19.26 -3.96 13.07
C PHE A 102 20.72 -3.85 13.53
N ASP A 103 21.01 -4.56 14.62
CA ASP A 103 22.35 -4.65 15.18
C ASP A 103 23.17 -5.63 14.33
N GLY A 104 23.61 -5.11 13.19
CA GLY A 104 24.48 -5.81 12.25
C GLY A 104 25.69 -6.36 13.00
N LYS A 105 26.30 -5.57 13.89
CA LYS A 105 27.47 -5.98 14.68
C LYS A 105 27.18 -6.97 15.79
N ALA A 106 26.12 -6.87 16.59
CA ALA A 106 25.90 -7.83 17.69
C ALA A 106 25.54 -9.24 17.21
N LYS A 107 24.70 -9.36 16.17
CA LYS A 107 24.44 -10.65 15.51
C LYS A 107 25.69 -11.14 14.77
N PHE A 108 26.40 -10.26 14.08
CA PHE A 108 27.69 -10.57 13.44
C PHE A 108 28.74 -11.05 14.43
N PHE A 109 28.90 -10.44 15.61
CA PHE A 109 29.84 -10.88 16.64
C PHE A 109 29.43 -12.22 17.26
N LYS A 110 28.13 -12.46 17.48
CA LYS A 110 27.63 -13.77 17.97
C LYS A 110 27.82 -14.87 16.94
N VAL A 111 27.47 -14.63 15.67
CA VAL A 111 27.64 -15.60 14.58
C VAL A 111 29.11 -15.80 14.27
N LYS A 112 29.92 -14.73 14.16
CA LYS A 112 31.38 -14.79 13.99
C LYS A 112 32.06 -15.55 15.13
N LYS A 113 31.69 -15.32 16.41
CA LYS A 113 32.18 -16.12 17.54
C LYS A 113 31.81 -17.59 17.40
N LYS A 114 30.54 -17.92 17.09
CA LYS A 114 30.09 -19.31 16.90
C LYS A 114 30.81 -20.01 15.74
N THR A 115 30.93 -19.35 14.59
CA THR A 115 31.58 -19.89 13.39
C THR A 115 33.09 -20.01 13.58
N LEU A 116 33.75 -19.02 14.18
CA LEU A 116 35.17 -19.07 14.52
C LEU A 116 35.45 -20.17 15.56
N HIS A 117 34.58 -20.37 16.55
CA HIS A 117 34.68 -21.46 17.51
C HIS A 117 34.51 -22.83 16.84
N ARG A 118 33.61 -22.96 15.85
CA ARG A 118 33.37 -24.19 15.09
C ARG A 118 34.53 -24.52 14.13
N VAL A 119 35.11 -23.53 13.47
CA VAL A 119 36.33 -23.66 12.66
C VAL A 119 37.53 -23.99 13.55
N ARG A 120 37.69 -23.33 14.71
CA ARG A 120 38.78 -23.62 15.65
C ARG A 120 38.66 -25.01 16.30
N LYS A 121 37.43 -25.53 16.50
CA LYS A 121 37.19 -26.94 16.87
C LYS A 121 37.57 -27.90 15.73
N LYS A 122 37.19 -27.64 14.48
CA LYS A 122 37.58 -28.46 13.32
C LYS A 122 39.10 -28.43 13.03
N SER A 123 39.74 -27.27 13.23
CA SER A 123 41.21 -27.14 13.15
C SER A 123 41.89 -27.85 14.32
N LYS A 124 41.35 -27.82 15.55
CA LYS A 124 41.90 -28.62 16.66
C LYS A 124 41.74 -30.13 16.42
N VAL A 125 40.64 -30.58 15.83
CA VAL A 125 40.41 -32.00 15.48
C VAL A 125 41.35 -32.44 14.34
N SER A 126 41.55 -31.61 13.31
CA SER A 126 42.51 -31.91 12.23
C SER A 126 43.97 -31.74 12.64
N VAL A 127 44.30 -30.87 13.61
CA VAL A 127 45.65 -30.76 14.21
C VAL A 127 45.90 -31.90 15.19
N LEU A 128 44.90 -32.41 15.93
CA LEU A 128 45.03 -33.65 16.70
C LEU A 128 45.22 -34.88 15.79
N GLN A 129 44.56 -34.91 14.62
CA GLN A 129 44.77 -35.97 13.62
C GLN A 129 46.11 -35.83 12.88
N ARG A 130 46.65 -34.60 12.70
CA ARG A 130 47.98 -34.36 12.11
C ARG A 130 49.13 -34.50 13.10
N ARG A 131 48.91 -34.38 14.41
CA ARG A 131 49.91 -34.71 15.45
C ARG A 131 50.15 -36.22 15.64
N ARG A 132 49.34 -37.08 15.01
CA ARG A 132 49.61 -38.53 14.90
C ARG A 132 50.29 -38.94 13.58
N LYS A 133 50.50 -38.02 12.64
CA LYS A 133 51.22 -38.26 11.39
C LYS A 133 52.04 -37.01 11.01
N LYS A 134 53.19 -36.84 11.66
CA LYS A 134 54.41 -36.17 11.15
C LYS A 134 55.45 -36.10 12.26
N VAL A 135 56.10 -37.24 12.52
CA VAL A 135 57.53 -37.28 12.84
C VAL A 135 58.18 -37.61 11.50
N HIS A 136 58.73 -36.58 10.84
CA HIS A 136 59.87 -36.59 9.92
C HIS A 136 59.81 -35.46 8.89
N GLN A 137 60.98 -34.81 8.78
CA GLN A 137 61.57 -34.02 7.69
C GLN A 137 61.07 -32.59 7.42
N GLU A 138 61.90 -31.67 7.92
CA GLU A 138 62.71 -30.68 7.18
C GLU A 138 62.07 -29.81 6.09
N GLU A 139 62.12 -28.51 6.38
CA GLU A 139 62.75 -27.45 5.59
C GLU A 139 62.34 -27.27 4.12
N GLU A 140 61.45 -26.31 3.86
CA GLU A 140 61.48 -25.57 2.59
C GLU A 140 60.92 -24.14 2.70
N ARG A 141 61.78 -23.20 2.25
CA ARG A 141 61.64 -21.76 1.98
C ARG A 141 60.27 -21.08 2.12
N ALA A 142 60.24 -20.06 2.97
CA ALA A 142 59.27 -18.98 2.94
C ALA A 142 59.47 -18.07 1.71
N ARG A 143 58.44 -17.91 0.88
CA ARG A 143 58.22 -16.71 0.05
C ARG A 143 57.09 -15.88 0.67
N PRO A 144 57.30 -14.61 1.02
CA PRO A 144 56.22 -13.73 1.45
C PRO A 144 55.55 -13.12 0.22
N GLY A 145 54.25 -13.34 0.02
CA GLY A 145 53.54 -12.67 -1.09
C GLY A 145 52.13 -13.15 -1.44
N SER A 146 51.58 -14.21 -0.85
CA SER A 146 50.26 -14.74 -1.27
C SER A 146 49.26 -15.03 -0.14
N THR A 147 49.62 -14.73 1.11
CA THR A 147 48.80 -15.02 2.29
C THR A 147 47.84 -13.88 2.65
N GLU A 148 48.21 -12.63 2.38
CA GLU A 148 47.37 -11.46 2.67
C GLU A 148 46.15 -11.37 1.74
N ASP A 149 46.34 -11.69 0.46
CA ASP A 149 45.29 -11.62 -0.56
C ASP A 149 44.22 -12.71 -0.38
N LYS A 150 44.66 -13.94 -0.03
CA LYS A 150 43.75 -15.01 0.37
C LYS A 150 42.95 -14.67 1.63
N GLY A 151 43.55 -13.94 2.57
CA GLY A 151 42.89 -13.46 3.79
C GLY A 151 41.82 -12.40 3.51
N LYS A 152 42.06 -11.48 2.56
CA LYS A 152 41.10 -10.48 2.10
C LYS A 152 39.93 -11.13 1.34
N GLU A 153 40.21 -12.08 0.47
CA GLU A 153 39.18 -12.79 -0.30
C GLU A 153 38.30 -13.68 0.58
N ILE A 154 38.88 -14.37 1.56
CA ILE A 154 38.11 -15.15 2.55
C ILE A 154 37.26 -14.22 3.42
N LYS A 155 37.77 -13.05 3.82
CA LYS A 155 36.97 -12.03 4.51
C LYS A 155 35.80 -11.56 3.65
N ARG A 156 36.03 -11.25 2.37
CA ARG A 156 34.98 -10.83 1.42
C ARG A 156 33.88 -11.87 1.29
N LYS A 157 34.24 -13.14 1.06
CA LYS A 157 33.28 -14.26 0.98
C LYS A 157 32.52 -14.51 2.29
N ILE A 158 33.18 -14.31 3.44
CA ILE A 158 32.52 -14.41 4.75
C ILE A 158 31.56 -13.24 4.97
N MET A 159 31.92 -12.02 4.56
CA MET A 159 31.04 -10.85 4.64
C MET A 159 29.81 -11.02 3.74
N GLU A 160 30.00 -11.43 2.50
CA GLU A 160 28.91 -11.68 1.54
C GLU A 160 27.97 -12.81 2.02
N TRP A 161 28.53 -13.88 2.59
CA TRP A 161 27.73 -14.96 3.20
C TRP A 161 27.00 -14.51 4.46
N LEU A 162 27.61 -13.64 5.27
CA LEU A 162 26.99 -13.08 6.48
C LEU A 162 25.89 -12.08 6.15
N GLU A 163 26.07 -11.22 5.15
CA GLU A 163 25.02 -10.33 4.63
C GLU A 163 23.83 -11.13 4.13
N LYS A 164 24.05 -12.13 3.26
CA LYS A 164 22.98 -13.05 2.82
C LYS A 164 22.25 -13.71 3.99
N LYS A 165 22.99 -14.13 5.02
CA LYS A 165 22.41 -14.80 6.19
C LYS A 165 21.64 -13.85 7.12
N ILE A 166 22.10 -12.60 7.25
CA ILE A 166 21.41 -11.56 8.03
C ILE A 166 20.13 -11.14 7.29
N SER A 167 20.17 -11.01 5.97
CA SER A 167 18.99 -10.75 5.13
C SER A 167 17.97 -11.88 5.22
N GLN A 168 18.41 -13.15 5.34
CA GLN A 168 17.52 -14.29 5.56
C GLN A 168 16.88 -14.35 6.96
N GLU A 169 17.50 -13.74 7.98
CA GLU A 169 16.96 -13.65 9.35
C GLU A 169 16.07 -12.42 9.57
N ARG A 170 15.91 -11.55 8.57
CA ARG A 170 14.97 -10.43 8.64
C ARG A 170 13.54 -10.94 8.51
N GLU A 171 12.67 -10.40 9.34
CA GLU A 171 11.23 -10.64 9.25
C GLU A 171 10.73 -10.16 7.88
N LYS A 172 10.14 -11.07 7.10
CA LYS A 172 9.59 -10.75 5.78
C LYS A 172 8.19 -10.15 6.00
N PHE A 173 8.00 -8.89 5.60
CA PHE A 173 6.72 -8.19 5.76
C PHE A 173 5.82 -8.29 4.53
N ALA A 174 6.35 -8.83 3.43
CA ALA A 174 5.64 -9.06 2.17
C ALA A 174 5.92 -10.49 1.68
N ASP A 175 4.94 -11.06 0.97
CA ASP A 175 5.09 -12.32 0.25
C ASP A 175 6.08 -12.16 -0.91
N GLU A 176 6.87 -13.20 -1.21
CA GLU A 176 7.94 -13.17 -2.22
C GLU A 176 7.40 -12.86 -3.64
N GLY A 177 6.15 -13.22 -3.91
CA GLY A 177 5.47 -12.90 -5.16
C GLY A 177 4.94 -11.46 -5.24
N SER A 178 4.83 -10.77 -4.10
CA SER A 178 4.24 -9.43 -4.02
C SER A 178 5.21 -8.38 -4.54
N ILE A 179 4.64 -7.37 -5.20
CA ILE A 179 5.36 -6.16 -5.61
C ILE A 179 6.03 -5.49 -4.42
N PHE A 180 5.43 -5.54 -3.23
CA PHE A 180 6.02 -4.93 -2.04
C PHE A 180 7.33 -5.60 -1.65
N TYR A 181 7.51 -6.89 -1.92
CA TYR A 181 8.78 -7.57 -1.67
C TYR A 181 9.89 -7.14 -2.62
N THR A 182 9.53 -6.74 -3.84
CA THR A 182 10.47 -6.10 -4.78
C THR A 182 10.86 -4.69 -4.35
N LEU A 183 10.08 -4.07 -3.45
CA LEU A 183 10.41 -2.80 -2.83
C LEU A 183 11.31 -3.00 -1.60
N GLY A 184 12.43 -2.30 -1.60
CA GLY A 184 13.31 -2.16 -0.45
C GLY A 184 13.85 -3.47 0.14
N GLU A 185 14.44 -3.37 1.33
CA GLU A 185 14.91 -4.54 2.05
C GLU A 185 13.74 -5.18 2.83
N CYS A 186 13.28 -6.36 2.41
CA CYS A 186 12.30 -7.22 3.11
C CYS A 186 10.83 -6.75 3.10
N GLY A 187 10.44 -5.93 2.13
CA GLY A 187 9.04 -5.51 1.94
C GLY A 187 8.63 -4.24 2.69
N LEU A 188 9.62 -3.43 3.09
CA LEU A 188 9.39 -2.17 3.79
C LEU A 188 9.32 -1.00 2.81
N ILE A 189 8.41 -0.08 3.09
CA ILE A 189 8.10 1.07 2.24
C ILE A 189 8.69 2.32 2.90
N SER A 190 9.64 2.95 2.21
CA SER A 190 10.19 4.25 2.62
C SER A 190 9.23 5.40 2.30
N PHE A 191 9.56 6.61 2.76
CA PHE A 191 8.76 7.79 2.43
C PHE A 191 8.75 8.08 0.91
N SER A 192 9.88 7.93 0.22
CA SER A 192 9.96 8.10 -1.23
C SER A 192 9.17 7.02 -1.98
N ASP A 193 9.20 5.77 -1.52
CA ASP A 193 8.35 4.69 -2.06
C ASP A 193 6.88 5.04 -1.88
N TYR A 194 6.49 5.49 -0.69
CA TYR A 194 5.11 5.86 -0.39
C TYR A 194 4.57 6.91 -1.36
N ILE A 195 5.33 7.98 -1.63
CA ILE A 195 4.93 9.01 -2.59
C ILE A 195 4.82 8.42 -3.99
N PHE A 196 5.82 7.64 -4.44
CA PHE A 196 5.80 7.02 -5.77
C PHE A 196 4.60 6.09 -5.95
N LEU A 197 4.40 5.13 -5.05
CA LEU A 197 3.29 4.16 -5.12
C LEU A 197 1.94 4.88 -5.10
N THR A 198 1.79 5.90 -4.26
CA THR A 198 0.54 6.68 -4.22
C THR A 198 0.29 7.40 -5.53
N THR A 199 1.32 8.01 -6.13
CA THR A 199 1.23 8.66 -7.44
C THR A 199 0.87 7.66 -8.55
N VAL A 200 1.46 6.46 -8.55
CA VAL A 200 1.15 5.40 -9.52
C VAL A 200 -0.28 4.86 -9.34
N LEU A 201 -0.75 4.75 -8.10
CA LEU A 201 -2.11 4.29 -7.82
C LEU A 201 -3.19 5.32 -8.14
N SER A 202 -2.91 6.62 -8.00
CA SER A 202 -3.87 7.69 -8.25
C SER A 202 -3.96 8.12 -9.71
N THR A 203 -3.00 7.71 -10.54
CA THR A 203 -2.88 8.20 -11.92
C THR A 203 -3.44 7.17 -12.91
N PRO A 204 -4.38 7.54 -13.79
CA PRO A 204 -4.89 6.65 -14.84
C PRO A 204 -3.80 6.17 -15.81
N GLN A 205 -3.98 4.98 -16.40
CA GLN A 205 -3.04 4.38 -17.36
C GLN A 205 -2.77 5.31 -18.56
N ARG A 206 -3.82 5.96 -19.09
CA ARG A 206 -3.72 6.89 -20.22
C ARG A 206 -2.74 8.03 -19.98
N ASN A 207 -2.65 8.54 -18.74
CA ASN A 207 -1.73 9.63 -18.42
C ASN A 207 -0.27 9.16 -18.51
N PHE A 208 0.01 7.91 -18.11
CA PHE A 208 1.33 7.32 -18.28
C PHE A 208 1.66 7.03 -19.74
N GLU A 209 0.71 6.53 -20.52
CA GLU A 209 0.93 6.34 -21.96
C GLU A 209 1.27 7.64 -22.68
N ILE A 210 0.58 8.73 -22.35
CA ILE A 210 0.86 10.05 -22.91
C ILE A 210 2.22 10.56 -22.42
N ALA A 211 2.52 10.44 -21.13
CA ALA A 211 3.78 10.91 -20.56
C ALA A 211 4.98 10.17 -21.15
N PHE A 212 4.95 8.83 -21.19
CA PHE A 212 6.01 8.04 -21.80
C PHE A 212 6.20 8.42 -23.28
N LYS A 213 5.12 8.62 -24.05
CA LYS A 213 5.22 9.05 -25.45
C LYS A 213 5.71 10.49 -25.65
N MET A 214 5.52 11.38 -24.67
CA MET A 214 5.99 12.76 -24.75
C MET A 214 7.45 12.93 -24.30
N PHE A 215 7.92 12.09 -23.37
CA PHE A 215 9.27 12.16 -22.80
C PHE A 215 10.26 11.18 -23.41
N ASP A 216 9.79 10.23 -24.21
CA ASP A 216 10.61 9.43 -25.11
C ASP A 216 11.18 10.34 -26.23
N LEU A 217 12.34 10.95 -25.96
CA LEU A 217 12.96 11.94 -26.84
C LEU A 217 13.57 11.30 -28.09
N ASN A 218 13.93 10.02 -28.01
CA ASN A 218 14.56 9.29 -29.11
C ASN A 218 13.55 8.50 -29.96
N GLY A 219 12.29 8.40 -29.51
CA GLY A 219 11.17 7.76 -30.20
C GLY A 219 11.28 6.24 -30.28
N ASP A 220 12.08 5.62 -29.41
CA ASP A 220 12.32 4.17 -29.42
C ASP A 220 11.25 3.37 -28.65
N GLY A 221 10.31 4.05 -28.00
CA GLY A 221 9.24 3.47 -27.19
C GLY A 221 9.69 3.02 -25.81
N GLU A 222 10.93 3.33 -25.42
CA GLU A 222 11.54 3.02 -24.14
C GLU A 222 11.98 4.31 -23.44
N VAL A 223 12.03 4.28 -22.11
CA VAL A 223 12.35 5.45 -21.29
C VAL A 223 13.53 5.08 -20.41
N ASP A 224 14.57 5.92 -20.40
CA ASP A 224 15.72 5.74 -19.52
C ASP A 224 15.46 6.28 -18.10
N MET A 225 16.46 6.19 -17.22
CA MET A 225 16.31 6.64 -15.84
C MET A 225 16.07 8.16 -15.72
N GLU A 226 16.76 8.97 -16.53
CA GLU A 226 16.68 10.43 -16.46
C GLU A 226 15.34 10.93 -17.00
N GLU A 227 14.87 10.36 -18.11
CA GLU A 227 13.56 10.62 -18.69
C GLU A 227 12.44 10.15 -17.74
N PHE A 228 12.61 9.00 -17.08
CA PHE A 228 11.63 8.50 -16.14
C PHE A 228 11.52 9.36 -14.88
N GLU A 229 12.62 9.95 -14.39
CA GLU A 229 12.57 10.93 -13.30
C GLU A 229 11.75 12.17 -13.69
N GLN A 230 11.85 12.64 -14.94
CA GLN A 230 11.03 13.74 -15.45
C GLN A 230 9.55 13.36 -15.51
N VAL A 231 9.23 12.18 -16.06
CA VAL A 231 7.85 11.64 -16.08
C VAL A 231 7.28 11.57 -14.66
N GLN A 232 8.04 11.02 -13.71
CA GLN A 232 7.62 10.91 -12.33
C GLN A 232 7.40 12.28 -11.70
N SER A 233 8.30 13.24 -11.92
CA SER A 233 8.19 14.59 -11.39
C SER A 233 6.94 15.31 -11.88
N ILE A 234 6.66 15.21 -13.18
CA ILE A 234 5.51 15.86 -13.82
C ILE A 234 4.21 15.23 -13.36
N ILE A 235 4.08 13.90 -13.44
CA ILE A 235 2.87 13.20 -12.97
C ILE A 235 2.64 13.51 -11.48
N ARG A 236 3.69 13.45 -10.65
CA ARG A 236 3.60 13.79 -9.22
C ARG A 236 3.06 15.20 -9.01
N SER A 237 3.56 16.20 -9.74
CA SER A 237 3.08 17.59 -9.63
C SER A 237 1.62 17.79 -10.04
N GLN A 238 1.02 16.87 -10.80
CA GLN A 238 -0.41 16.89 -11.13
C GLN A 238 -1.28 16.21 -10.05
N THR A 239 -0.70 15.33 -9.22
CA THR A 239 -1.46 14.64 -8.16
C THR A 239 -1.68 15.52 -6.93
N SER A 240 -2.81 15.31 -6.23
CA SER A 240 -3.11 15.98 -4.97
C SER A 240 -2.03 15.74 -3.89
N MET A 241 -1.39 14.57 -3.93
CA MET A 241 -0.35 14.17 -2.98
C MET A 241 0.98 14.86 -3.29
N GLY A 242 1.36 14.95 -4.56
CA GLY A 242 2.58 15.64 -4.96
C GLY A 242 2.51 17.15 -4.78
N MET A 243 1.40 17.81 -5.13
CA MET A 243 1.25 19.27 -4.94
C MET A 243 1.34 19.72 -3.47
N ARG A 244 0.87 18.88 -2.54
CA ARG A 244 0.95 19.14 -1.09
C ARG A 244 2.26 18.69 -0.46
N HIS A 245 3.08 17.94 -1.20
CA HIS A 245 4.35 17.52 -0.68
C HIS A 245 5.33 18.71 -0.70
N ARG A 246 5.98 18.94 0.44
CA ARG A 246 7.10 19.85 0.57
C ARG A 246 8.17 19.12 1.37
N ASP A 247 9.41 19.17 0.90
CA ASP A 247 10.52 18.57 1.61
C ASP A 247 10.63 19.14 3.02
N ARG A 248 10.70 18.24 3.99
CA ARG A 248 10.88 18.60 5.40
C ARG A 248 12.15 17.94 5.92
N PRO A 249 13.31 18.60 5.80
CA PRO A 249 14.58 18.04 6.28
C PRO A 249 14.56 17.69 7.77
N THR A 250 13.79 18.43 8.57
CA THR A 250 13.64 18.22 10.02
C THR A 250 13.05 16.85 10.37
N THR A 251 12.23 16.25 9.51
CA THR A 251 11.66 14.92 9.73
C THR A 251 12.44 13.80 9.04
N GLY A 252 13.46 14.14 8.24
CA GLY A 252 14.19 13.18 7.39
C GLY A 252 13.40 12.71 6.17
N ASN A 253 12.12 13.08 6.06
CA ASN A 253 11.23 12.71 4.96
C ASN A 253 11.41 13.69 3.79
N THR A 254 12.57 13.59 3.15
CA THR A 254 12.90 14.37 1.94
C THR A 254 12.89 13.47 0.73
N LEU A 255 12.33 13.95 -0.37
CA LEU A 255 12.42 13.30 -1.66
C LEU A 255 13.76 13.68 -2.30
N LYS A 256 14.89 13.26 -1.70
CA LYS A 256 16.20 13.48 -2.34
C LYS A 256 16.24 12.71 -3.67
N SER A 257 16.80 13.36 -4.70
CA SER A 257 16.90 12.89 -6.09
C SER A 257 17.19 11.39 -6.19
N GLY A 258 16.37 10.70 -7.00
CA GLY A 258 16.40 9.27 -7.20
C GLY A 258 15.10 8.60 -6.77
N LEU A 259 14.49 7.82 -7.67
CA LEU A 259 13.61 6.73 -7.25
C LEU A 259 14.36 5.85 -6.23
N CYS A 260 13.60 5.15 -5.39
CA CYS A 260 14.19 4.24 -4.42
C CYS A 260 15.14 3.25 -5.09
N SER A 261 16.28 2.99 -4.45
CA SER A 261 17.32 2.08 -4.96
C SER A 261 16.76 0.72 -5.38
N ALA A 262 15.70 0.23 -4.74
CA ALA A 262 15.06 -1.04 -5.11
C ALA A 262 14.17 -0.94 -6.36
N LEU A 263 13.45 0.17 -6.56
CA LEU A 263 12.60 0.38 -7.73
C LEU A 263 13.43 0.72 -8.96
N THR A 264 14.48 1.52 -8.79
CA THR A 264 15.42 1.82 -9.89
C THR A 264 16.09 0.54 -10.37
N THR A 265 16.53 -0.32 -9.45
CA THR A 265 17.12 -1.61 -9.83
C THR A 265 16.11 -2.59 -10.40
N TYR A 266 14.84 -2.53 -9.99
CA TYR A 266 13.76 -3.32 -10.59
C TYR A 266 13.47 -2.91 -12.05
N PHE A 267 13.41 -1.62 -12.34
CA PHE A 267 13.10 -1.14 -13.69
C PHE A 267 14.32 -1.09 -14.63
N PHE A 268 15.49 -0.70 -14.12
CA PHE A 268 16.67 -0.39 -14.92
C PHE A 268 17.86 -1.33 -14.68
N GLY A 269 17.69 -2.34 -13.82
CA GLY A 269 18.76 -3.28 -13.47
C GLY A 269 19.78 -2.72 -12.47
N ALA A 270 20.70 -3.58 -12.03
CA ALA A 270 21.72 -3.21 -11.04
C ALA A 270 22.73 -2.17 -11.56
N ASP A 271 22.88 -2.08 -12.88
CA ASP A 271 23.76 -1.13 -13.56
C ASP A 271 23.06 0.18 -13.96
N LEU A 272 21.75 0.29 -13.73
CA LEU A 272 20.92 1.47 -14.05
C LEU A 272 20.95 1.88 -15.53
N LYS A 273 21.34 0.97 -16.42
CA LYS A 273 21.41 1.22 -17.87
C LYS A 273 20.30 0.54 -18.66
N GLY A 274 19.49 -0.28 -17.98
CA GLY A 274 18.29 -0.83 -18.59
C GLY A 274 17.36 0.28 -19.07
N LYS A 275 16.47 -0.05 -19.99
CA LYS A 275 15.43 0.85 -20.46
C LYS A 275 14.07 0.29 -20.09
N LEU A 276 13.13 1.19 -19.77
CA LEU A 276 11.80 0.83 -19.30
C LEU A 276 10.78 1.04 -20.42
N THR A 277 10.12 -0.04 -20.84
CA THR A 277 9.00 0.05 -21.77
C THR A 277 7.71 0.42 -21.06
N ILE A 278 6.82 1.14 -21.75
CA ILE A 278 5.48 1.49 -21.22
C ILE A 278 4.68 0.23 -20.84
N LYS A 279 4.80 -0.87 -21.59
CA LYS A 279 4.08 -2.12 -21.33
C LYS A 279 4.48 -2.71 -19.97
N ASN A 280 5.78 -2.79 -19.70
CA ASN A 280 6.30 -3.29 -18.44
C ASN A 280 5.88 -2.40 -17.26
N PHE A 281 5.85 -1.08 -17.47
CA PHE A 281 5.38 -0.14 -16.46
C PHE A 281 3.88 -0.27 -16.16
N LEU A 282 3.04 -0.43 -17.19
CA LEU A 282 1.60 -0.65 -17.01
C LEU A 282 1.30 -2.02 -16.37
N GLU A 283 2.12 -3.02 -16.64
CA GLU A 283 2.06 -4.32 -15.95
C GLU A 283 2.42 -4.18 -14.47
N PHE A 284 3.48 -3.43 -14.14
CA PHE A 284 3.82 -3.07 -12.77
C PHE A 284 2.65 -2.35 -12.06
N GLN A 285 2.05 -1.35 -12.71
CA GLN A 285 0.90 -0.63 -12.14
C GLN A 285 -0.28 -1.58 -11.89
N ARG A 286 -0.58 -2.49 -12.81
CA ARG A 286 -1.65 -3.48 -12.68
C ARG A 286 -1.39 -4.44 -11.52
N LYS A 287 -0.15 -4.94 -11.41
CA LYS A 287 0.29 -5.79 -10.30
C LYS A 287 0.20 -5.07 -8.96
N LEU A 288 0.57 -3.79 -8.90
CA LEU A 288 0.44 -2.98 -7.69
C LEU A 288 -1.02 -2.84 -7.26
N GLN A 289 -1.92 -2.52 -8.20
CA GLN A 289 -3.35 -2.43 -7.90
C GLN A 289 -3.93 -3.75 -7.41
N HIS A 290 -3.52 -4.86 -8.01
CA HIS A 290 -3.92 -6.21 -7.61
C HIS A 290 -3.44 -6.54 -6.20
N ASP A 291 -2.16 -6.30 -5.89
CA ASP A 291 -1.59 -6.59 -4.57
C ASP A 291 -2.21 -5.73 -3.47
N VAL A 292 -2.48 -4.45 -3.76
CA VAL A 292 -3.23 -3.59 -2.84
C VAL A 292 -4.64 -4.12 -2.60
N LEU A 293 -5.34 -4.56 -3.65
CA LEU A 293 -6.67 -5.17 -3.51
C LEU A 293 -6.63 -6.48 -2.72
N LYS A 294 -5.60 -7.30 -2.92
CA LYS A 294 -5.37 -8.54 -2.16
C LYS A 294 -5.14 -8.24 -0.67
N LEU A 295 -4.33 -7.24 -0.35
CA LEU A 295 -4.12 -6.81 1.04
C LEU A 295 -5.39 -6.20 1.66
N GLU A 296 -6.20 -5.45 0.89
CA GLU A 296 -7.52 -4.97 1.32
C GLU A 296 -8.46 -6.16 1.65
N PHE A 297 -8.44 -7.21 0.82
CA PHE A 297 -9.25 -8.42 1.02
C PHE A 297 -8.80 -9.24 2.24
N GLU A 298 -7.49 -9.52 2.35
CA GLU A 298 -6.92 -10.32 3.44
C GLU A 298 -7.13 -9.67 4.81
N ARG A 299 -7.21 -8.33 4.87
CA ARG A 299 -7.50 -7.60 6.12
C ARG A 299 -8.85 -7.94 6.73
N HIS A 300 -9.83 -8.38 5.93
CA HIS A 300 -11.13 -8.77 6.45
C HIS A 300 -11.16 -10.14 7.11
N ASP A 301 -9.99 -10.78 7.29
CA ASP A 301 -9.80 -12.11 7.87
C ASP A 301 -10.74 -13.15 7.20
N PRO A 302 -10.54 -13.41 5.90
CA PRO A 302 -11.41 -14.30 5.14
C PRO A 302 -11.39 -15.72 5.74
N VAL A 303 -12.55 -16.22 6.16
CA VAL A 303 -12.71 -17.60 6.65
C VAL A 303 -12.81 -18.50 5.42
N ASP A 304 -11.95 -19.53 5.33
CA ASP A 304 -11.84 -20.41 4.16
C ASP A 304 -11.64 -19.66 2.83
N GLY A 305 -10.95 -18.51 2.87
CA GLY A 305 -10.73 -17.66 1.68
C GLY A 305 -11.97 -16.92 1.19
N ARG A 306 -12.99 -16.78 2.04
CA ARG A 306 -14.23 -16.06 1.75
C ARG A 306 -14.47 -14.91 2.71
N ILE A 307 -14.87 -13.76 2.17
CA ILE A 307 -15.34 -12.62 2.98
C ILE A 307 -16.86 -12.59 3.03
N THR A 308 -17.41 -12.05 4.11
CA THR A 308 -18.86 -11.87 4.25
C THR A 308 -19.37 -10.80 3.28
N GLU A 309 -20.64 -10.89 2.90
CA GLU A 309 -21.32 -9.93 2.01
C GLU A 309 -21.31 -8.52 2.62
N ARG A 310 -21.40 -8.43 3.96
CA ARG A 310 -21.28 -7.15 4.68
C ARG A 310 -19.88 -6.55 4.55
N GLN A 311 -18.83 -7.36 4.68
CA GLN A 311 -17.45 -6.90 4.51
C GLN A 311 -17.21 -6.48 3.06
N PHE A 312 -17.70 -7.24 2.08
CA PHE A 312 -17.62 -6.85 0.67
C PHE A 312 -18.34 -5.52 0.38
N GLY A 313 -19.56 -5.33 0.90
CA GLY A 313 -20.28 -4.06 0.75
C GLY A 313 -19.59 -2.89 1.46
N GLY A 314 -19.02 -3.13 2.64
CA GLY A 314 -18.21 -2.14 3.36
C GLY A 314 -16.95 -1.76 2.61
N MET A 315 -16.24 -2.75 2.08
CA MET A 315 -15.11 -2.56 1.19
C MET A 315 -15.57 -1.70 0.03
N LEU A 316 -16.61 -2.09 -0.72
CA LEU A 316 -17.12 -1.38 -1.91
C LEU A 316 -17.38 0.10 -1.65
N LEU A 317 -18.01 0.41 -0.50
CA LEU A 317 -18.40 1.76 -0.11
C LEU A 317 -17.30 2.59 0.59
N ALA A 318 -16.16 2.01 0.96
CA ALA A 318 -15.16 2.70 1.78
C ALA A 318 -14.82 4.12 1.25
N TYR A 319 -14.63 4.25 -0.06
CA TYR A 319 -14.17 5.50 -0.70
C TYR A 319 -15.30 6.35 -1.28
N SER A 320 -16.54 5.88 -1.19
CA SER A 320 -17.71 6.51 -1.82
C SER A 320 -18.05 7.88 -1.24
N GLY A 321 -17.51 8.25 -0.07
CA GLY A 321 -17.88 9.48 0.63
C GLY A 321 -19.36 9.53 1.02
N VAL A 322 -20.05 8.38 0.97
CA VAL A 322 -21.43 8.22 1.41
C VAL A 322 -21.51 8.52 2.90
N GLN A 323 -22.56 9.24 3.29
CA GLN A 323 -22.80 9.58 4.69
C GLN A 323 -22.85 8.31 5.55
N SER A 324 -22.20 8.35 6.72
CA SER A 324 -22.10 7.21 7.66
C SER A 324 -23.46 6.59 7.99
N LYS A 325 -24.51 7.41 8.07
CA LYS A 325 -25.90 6.98 8.30
C LYS A 325 -26.45 6.10 7.17
N LYS A 326 -26.26 6.51 5.91
CA LYS A 326 -26.71 5.76 4.73
C LYS A 326 -25.90 4.46 4.57
N LEU A 327 -24.58 4.53 4.78
CA LEU A 327 -23.70 3.37 4.78
C LEU A 327 -24.13 2.32 5.83
N THR A 328 -24.45 2.77 7.04
CA THR A 328 -24.93 1.88 8.12
C THR A 328 -26.28 1.24 7.77
N ALA A 329 -27.18 1.98 7.13
CA ALA A 329 -28.47 1.44 6.67
C ALA A 329 -28.29 0.36 5.59
N MET A 330 -27.47 0.65 4.56
CA MET A 330 -27.17 -0.29 3.48
C MET A 330 -26.49 -1.57 4.01
N GLN A 331 -25.56 -1.45 4.95
CA GLN A 331 -24.94 -2.62 5.59
C GLN A 331 -25.93 -3.44 6.45
N LYS A 332 -26.88 -2.79 7.13
CA LYS A 332 -27.94 -3.48 7.89
C LYS A 332 -28.89 -4.23 6.96
N GLN A 333 -29.21 -3.66 5.79
CA GLN A 333 -30.01 -4.32 4.76
C GLN A 333 -29.31 -5.57 4.24
N LEU A 334 -28.02 -5.50 3.89
CA LEU A 334 -27.23 -6.66 3.48
C LEU A 334 -27.24 -7.78 4.53
N LYS A 335 -27.05 -7.43 5.82
CA LYS A 335 -27.11 -8.41 6.91
C LYS A 335 -28.50 -9.06 7.05
N LYS A 336 -29.57 -8.34 6.72
CA LYS A 336 -30.95 -8.87 6.76
C LYS A 336 -31.22 -9.79 5.55
N HIS A 337 -30.71 -9.42 4.38
CA HIS A 337 -30.95 -10.12 3.12
C HIS A 337 -30.12 -11.41 3.01
N PHE A 338 -28.89 -11.40 3.55
CA PHE A 338 -27.97 -12.54 3.55
C PHE A 338 -27.69 -13.00 4.98
N ARG A 339 -28.65 -13.72 5.60
CA ARG A 339 -28.48 -14.28 6.95
C ARG A 339 -27.55 -15.51 6.94
N ASP A 340 -27.73 -16.38 5.95
CA ASP A 340 -26.86 -17.54 5.67
C ASP A 340 -26.05 -17.23 4.39
N GLY A 341 -25.09 -16.31 4.53
CA GLY A 341 -24.25 -15.86 3.43
C GLY A 341 -23.28 -16.94 2.95
N LYS A 342 -23.15 -17.09 1.63
CA LYS A 342 -22.18 -18.01 1.00
C LYS A 342 -20.75 -17.47 1.07
N GLY A 343 -20.60 -16.17 1.33
CA GLY A 343 -19.34 -15.45 1.27
C GLY A 343 -18.78 -15.35 -0.16
N LEU A 344 -17.96 -14.33 -0.39
CA LEU A 344 -17.35 -14.08 -1.69
C LEU A 344 -15.87 -14.47 -1.68
N THR A 345 -15.42 -15.15 -2.74
CA THR A 345 -14.00 -15.46 -2.92
C THR A 345 -13.23 -14.27 -3.50
N PHE A 346 -11.91 -14.28 -3.37
CA PHE A 346 -11.05 -13.23 -3.91
C PHE A 346 -11.20 -13.07 -5.43
N GLN A 347 -11.33 -14.17 -6.18
CA GLN A 347 -11.49 -14.11 -7.64
C GLN A 347 -12.79 -13.43 -8.09
N GLU A 348 -13.90 -13.65 -7.37
CA GLU A 348 -15.18 -12.97 -7.64
C GLU A 348 -15.06 -11.47 -7.41
N VAL A 349 -14.40 -11.09 -6.31
CA VAL A 349 -14.11 -9.69 -5.97
C VAL A 349 -13.20 -9.06 -7.03
N GLU A 350 -12.15 -9.75 -7.44
CA GLU A 350 -11.19 -9.28 -8.45
C GLU A 350 -11.86 -9.05 -9.82
N ASN A 351 -12.71 -9.99 -10.26
CA ASN A 351 -13.47 -9.86 -11.50
C ASN A 351 -14.37 -8.62 -11.45
N PHE A 352 -15.03 -8.39 -10.31
CA PHE A 352 -15.86 -7.21 -10.12
C PHE A 352 -15.04 -5.91 -10.15
N PHE A 353 -13.90 -5.84 -9.47
CA PHE A 353 -13.03 -4.66 -9.55
C PHE A 353 -12.43 -4.46 -10.95
N THR A 354 -12.21 -5.53 -11.72
CA THR A 354 -11.80 -5.44 -13.12
C THR A 354 -12.91 -4.86 -13.99
N PHE A 355 -14.17 -5.23 -13.74
CA PHE A 355 -15.33 -4.57 -14.35
C PHE A 355 -15.38 -3.07 -14.00
N LEU A 356 -15.13 -2.69 -12.75
CA LEU A 356 -15.09 -1.28 -12.32
C LEU A 356 -13.98 -0.46 -12.97
N LYS A 357 -12.87 -1.07 -13.40
CA LYS A 357 -11.81 -0.34 -14.13
C LYS A 357 -12.32 0.21 -15.47
N ASN A 358 -13.30 -0.45 -16.07
CA ASN A 358 -13.94 -0.05 -17.33
C ASN A 358 -15.27 0.69 -17.09
N ILE A 359 -15.48 1.28 -15.91
CA ILE A 359 -16.77 1.89 -15.54
C ILE A 359 -17.20 3.04 -16.47
N ASN A 360 -16.26 3.74 -17.11
CA ASN A 360 -16.59 4.81 -18.06
C ASN A 360 -17.29 4.29 -19.32
N ASP A 361 -16.84 3.14 -19.82
CA ASP A 361 -17.44 2.48 -20.99
C ASP A 361 -18.76 1.80 -20.59
N VAL A 362 -18.80 1.22 -19.39
CA VAL A 362 -20.00 0.64 -18.79
C VAL A 362 -21.09 1.71 -18.58
N ASP A 363 -20.74 2.90 -18.12
CA ASP A 363 -21.65 4.04 -17.94
C ASP A 363 -22.35 4.39 -19.27
N THR A 364 -21.57 4.45 -20.35
CA THR A 364 -22.07 4.68 -21.70
C THR A 364 -23.01 3.56 -22.14
N ALA A 365 -22.62 2.29 -21.93
CA ALA A 365 -23.45 1.14 -22.28
C ALA A 365 -24.78 1.11 -21.51
N LEU A 366 -24.74 1.30 -20.18
CA LEU A 366 -25.94 1.34 -19.34
C LEU A 366 -26.84 2.53 -19.69
N SER A 367 -26.26 3.67 -20.09
CA SER A 367 -27.01 4.82 -20.58
C SER A 367 -27.81 4.49 -21.85
N PHE A 368 -27.25 3.67 -22.75
CA PHE A 368 -28.01 3.19 -23.93
C PHE A 368 -29.21 2.33 -23.54
N TYR A 369 -29.06 1.41 -22.57
CA TYR A 369 -30.19 0.62 -22.04
C TYR A 369 -31.27 1.52 -21.42
N HIS A 370 -30.87 2.50 -20.62
CA HIS A 370 -31.80 3.45 -20.02
C HIS A 370 -32.53 4.29 -21.08
N MET A 371 -31.83 4.77 -22.12
CA MET A 371 -32.45 5.51 -23.22
C MET A 371 -33.42 4.64 -24.05
N ALA A 372 -33.16 3.34 -24.15
CA ALA A 372 -34.05 2.37 -24.79
C ALA A 372 -35.26 1.99 -23.92
N GLY A 373 -35.37 2.52 -22.69
CA GLY A 373 -36.45 2.19 -21.76
C GLY A 373 -36.34 0.81 -21.13
N ALA A 374 -35.17 0.16 -21.19
CA ALA A 374 -34.92 -1.11 -20.51
C ALA A 374 -34.57 -0.86 -19.04
N SER A 375 -35.10 -1.69 -18.14
CA SER A 375 -34.73 -1.68 -16.73
C SER A 375 -33.33 -2.27 -16.53
N LEU A 376 -32.58 -1.71 -15.59
CA LEU A 376 -31.24 -2.17 -15.25
C LEU A 376 -31.34 -3.30 -14.22
N ASP A 377 -31.53 -4.51 -14.72
CA ASP A 377 -31.62 -5.74 -13.95
C ASP A 377 -30.26 -6.47 -13.82
N LYS A 378 -30.24 -7.57 -13.08
CA LYS A 378 -29.02 -8.36 -12.84
C LYS A 378 -28.47 -8.97 -14.14
N VAL A 379 -29.36 -9.40 -15.04
CA VAL A 379 -29.00 -10.07 -16.29
C VAL A 379 -28.34 -9.07 -17.25
N THR A 380 -28.90 -7.87 -17.40
CA THR A 380 -28.29 -6.80 -18.20
C THR A 380 -26.94 -6.40 -17.64
N MET A 381 -26.77 -6.30 -16.32
CA MET A 381 -25.46 -5.99 -15.72
C MET A 381 -24.41 -7.05 -16.05
N GLN A 382 -24.75 -8.34 -15.96
CA GLN A 382 -23.86 -9.43 -16.34
C GLN A 382 -23.52 -9.39 -17.83
N GLN A 383 -24.50 -9.11 -18.68
CA GLN A 383 -24.30 -9.02 -20.12
C GLN A 383 -23.37 -7.85 -20.48
N VAL A 384 -23.56 -6.68 -19.85
CA VAL A 384 -22.67 -5.52 -20.01
C VAL A 384 -21.26 -5.84 -19.51
N ALA A 385 -21.11 -6.55 -18.38
CA ALA A 385 -19.80 -6.95 -17.89
C ALA A 385 -19.06 -7.90 -18.85
N ARG A 386 -19.76 -8.90 -19.44
CA ARG A 386 -19.17 -9.81 -20.42
C ARG A 386 -18.82 -9.13 -21.74
N THR A 387 -19.65 -8.20 -22.20
CA THR A 387 -19.46 -7.54 -23.51
C THR A 387 -18.43 -6.42 -23.45
N VAL A 388 -18.53 -5.53 -22.46
CA VAL A 388 -17.68 -4.33 -22.37
C VAL A 388 -16.38 -4.65 -21.65
N ALA A 389 -16.46 -5.27 -20.47
CA ALA A 389 -15.29 -5.52 -19.63
C ALA A 389 -14.63 -6.88 -19.87
N LYS A 390 -15.26 -7.77 -20.65
CA LYS A 390 -14.79 -9.14 -20.93
C LYS A 390 -14.52 -9.97 -19.67
N VAL A 391 -15.34 -9.76 -18.65
CA VAL A 391 -15.28 -10.49 -17.37
C VAL A 391 -16.63 -11.11 -17.06
N GLU A 392 -16.59 -12.28 -16.45
CA GLU A 392 -17.78 -12.96 -15.95
C GLU A 392 -18.00 -12.59 -14.49
N LEU A 393 -19.18 -12.04 -14.19
CA LEU A 393 -19.62 -11.77 -12.83
C LEU A 393 -20.53 -12.90 -12.37
N SER A 394 -20.28 -13.41 -11.16
CA SER A 394 -21.15 -14.43 -10.57
C SER A 394 -22.50 -13.84 -10.16
N ASP A 395 -23.55 -14.66 -10.20
CA ASP A 395 -24.90 -14.27 -9.78
C ASP A 395 -24.90 -13.71 -8.36
N HIS A 396 -24.10 -14.32 -7.46
CA HIS A 396 -23.98 -13.90 -6.07
C HIS A 396 -23.37 -12.49 -5.93
N VAL A 397 -22.34 -12.15 -6.72
CA VAL A 397 -21.78 -10.79 -6.74
C VAL A 397 -22.85 -9.79 -7.17
N CYS A 398 -23.60 -10.10 -8.23
CA CYS A 398 -24.68 -9.25 -8.72
C CYS A 398 -25.78 -9.09 -7.66
N ASP A 399 -26.16 -10.17 -6.97
CA ASP A 399 -27.15 -10.14 -5.90
C ASP A 399 -26.74 -9.20 -4.76
N VAL A 400 -25.48 -9.26 -4.33
CA VAL A 400 -24.96 -8.39 -3.25
C VAL A 400 -24.89 -6.94 -3.69
N VAL A 401 -24.46 -6.65 -4.93
CA VAL A 401 -24.41 -5.30 -5.48
C VAL A 401 -25.80 -4.69 -5.60
N PHE A 402 -26.76 -5.43 -6.14
CA PHE A 402 -28.16 -4.98 -6.23
C PHE A 402 -28.75 -4.78 -4.84
N ALA A 403 -28.59 -5.72 -3.91
CA ALA A 403 -29.08 -5.56 -2.54
C ALA A 403 -28.44 -4.38 -1.78
N LEU A 404 -27.28 -3.91 -2.22
CA LEU A 404 -26.59 -2.75 -1.65
C LEU A 404 -27.13 -1.43 -2.22
N PHE A 405 -27.33 -1.33 -3.54
CA PHE A 405 -27.66 -0.07 -4.22
C PHE A 405 -29.16 0.10 -4.57
N ASP A 406 -29.94 -0.97 -4.57
CA ASP A 406 -31.40 -0.96 -4.68
C ASP A 406 -32.01 -0.58 -3.32
N CYS A 407 -32.19 0.72 -3.12
CA CYS A 407 -32.70 1.28 -1.87
C CYS A 407 -34.22 1.16 -1.73
N ASP A 408 -34.95 1.08 -2.85
CA ASP A 408 -36.41 0.97 -2.93
C ASP A 408 -36.91 -0.47 -3.07
N GLY A 409 -36.00 -1.42 -3.31
CA GLY A 409 -36.30 -2.85 -3.39
C GLY A 409 -37.09 -3.21 -4.64
N ASN A 410 -37.03 -2.37 -5.68
CA ASN A 410 -37.78 -2.56 -6.92
C ASN A 410 -37.06 -3.51 -7.90
N GLY A 411 -35.84 -3.95 -7.57
CA GLY A 411 -35.01 -4.81 -8.42
C GLY A 411 -34.23 -4.07 -9.51
N GLU A 412 -34.29 -2.74 -9.53
CA GLU A 412 -33.66 -1.87 -10.52
C GLU A 412 -32.55 -1.01 -9.90
N LEU A 413 -31.48 -0.80 -10.66
CA LEU A 413 -30.36 0.01 -10.22
C LEU A 413 -30.46 1.44 -10.77
N SER A 414 -30.41 2.44 -9.89
CA SER A 414 -30.21 3.83 -10.32
C SER A 414 -28.81 4.01 -10.93
N ASN A 415 -28.76 4.11 -12.27
CA ASN A 415 -27.51 4.27 -13.04
C ASN A 415 -26.62 5.38 -12.47
N LYS A 416 -27.21 6.57 -12.20
CA LYS A 416 -26.47 7.74 -11.73
C LYS A 416 -25.85 7.52 -10.35
N GLU A 417 -26.57 6.88 -9.44
CA GLU A 417 -26.08 6.65 -8.09
C GLU A 417 -24.97 5.60 -8.09
N PHE A 418 -25.20 4.47 -8.76
CA PHE A 418 -24.21 3.40 -8.85
C PHE A 418 -22.92 3.89 -9.51
N VAL A 419 -22.99 4.47 -10.71
CA VAL A 419 -21.81 4.90 -11.47
C VAL A 419 -21.03 5.98 -10.71
N SER A 420 -21.72 6.93 -10.07
CA SER A 420 -21.06 7.99 -9.29
C SER A 420 -20.25 7.43 -8.11
N ILE A 421 -20.85 6.51 -7.33
CA ILE A 421 -20.19 5.86 -6.20
C ILE A 421 -19.02 5.00 -6.70
N MET A 422 -19.20 4.28 -7.81
CA MET A 422 -18.15 3.43 -8.40
C MET A 422 -16.98 4.24 -8.96
N LYS A 423 -17.23 5.36 -9.66
CA LYS A 423 -16.18 6.27 -10.14
C LYS A 423 -15.35 6.82 -8.97
N GLN A 424 -16.02 7.24 -7.88
CA GLN A 424 -15.30 7.72 -6.70
C GLN A 424 -14.48 6.62 -6.02
N ARG A 425 -14.98 5.38 -6.01
CA ARG A 425 -14.23 4.22 -5.51
C ARG A 425 -13.00 3.93 -6.35
N LEU A 426 -13.12 3.93 -7.68
CA LEU A 426 -12.02 3.62 -8.58
C LEU A 426 -10.82 4.54 -8.33
N MET A 427 -11.08 5.81 -8.04
CA MET A 427 -10.03 6.82 -7.78
C MET A 427 -9.55 6.85 -6.32
N ARG A 428 -10.04 5.94 -5.47
CA ARG A 428 -9.67 5.78 -4.04
C ARG A 428 -9.69 7.07 -3.21
N GLY A 429 -10.46 8.08 -3.64
CA GLY A 429 -10.46 9.41 -3.02
C GLY A 429 -9.13 10.18 -3.09
N LEU A 430 -8.13 9.69 -3.84
CA LEU A 430 -6.81 10.30 -3.94
C LEU A 430 -6.78 11.52 -4.87
N GLU A 431 -7.76 11.66 -5.76
CA GLU A 431 -7.89 12.83 -6.64
C GLU A 431 -8.39 14.08 -5.93
N LYS A 432 -9.08 13.92 -4.78
CA LYS A 432 -9.67 15.07 -4.09
C LYS A 432 -8.56 16.05 -3.73
N PRO A 433 -8.72 17.35 -4.07
CA PRO A 433 -7.73 18.34 -3.72
C PRO A 433 -7.63 18.42 -2.21
N LYS A 434 -6.41 18.36 -1.70
CA LYS A 434 -6.11 18.47 -0.26
C LYS A 434 -6.04 19.93 0.21
N ASP A 435 -6.46 20.85 -0.66
CA ASP A 435 -6.37 22.30 -0.51
C ASP A 435 -7.73 22.88 -0.20
N MET A 436 -7.74 23.95 0.59
CA MET A 436 -8.96 24.68 0.98
C MET A 436 -9.71 25.27 -0.22
N GLY A 437 -9.15 25.20 -1.44
CA GLY A 437 -9.79 25.61 -2.69
C GLY A 437 -9.93 27.13 -2.87
N PHE A 438 -9.75 27.90 -1.80
CA PHE A 438 -9.90 29.36 -1.79
C PHE A 438 -9.04 30.06 -2.85
N THR A 439 -7.76 29.71 -2.97
CA THR A 439 -6.86 30.32 -3.96
C THR A 439 -7.32 30.06 -5.40
N ARG A 440 -7.79 28.83 -5.68
CA ARG A 440 -8.35 28.46 -7.00
C ARG A 440 -9.66 29.19 -7.27
N LEU A 441 -10.52 29.32 -6.26
CA LEU A 441 -11.76 30.08 -6.36
C LEU A 441 -11.48 31.56 -6.66
N MET A 442 -10.58 32.19 -5.91
CA MET A 442 -10.20 33.59 -6.12
C MET A 442 -9.58 33.83 -7.50
N GLN A 443 -8.71 32.93 -7.97
CA GLN A 443 -8.15 33.02 -9.33
C GLN A 443 -9.23 32.84 -10.40
N ALA A 444 -10.16 31.89 -10.21
CA ALA A 444 -11.27 31.70 -11.15
C ALA A 444 -12.19 32.92 -11.19
N MET A 445 -12.54 33.48 -10.03
CA MET A 445 -13.31 34.72 -9.92
C MET A 445 -12.59 35.89 -10.59
N TRP A 446 -11.28 36.02 -10.37
CA TRP A 446 -10.47 37.06 -11.03
C TRP A 446 -10.45 36.92 -12.55
N LYS A 447 -10.25 35.70 -13.07
CA LYS A 447 -10.30 35.44 -14.52
C LYS A 447 -11.68 35.74 -15.12
N CYS A 448 -12.75 35.29 -14.47
CA CYS A 448 -14.11 35.57 -14.93
C CYS A 448 -14.39 37.07 -14.89
N ALA A 449 -13.97 37.77 -13.83
CA ALA A 449 -14.10 39.22 -13.73
C ALA A 449 -13.33 39.93 -14.85
N GLN A 450 -12.11 39.47 -15.16
CA GLN A 450 -11.31 39.98 -16.26
C GLN A 450 -11.99 39.75 -17.62
N GLU A 451 -12.50 38.55 -17.90
CA GLU A 451 -13.25 38.25 -19.13
C GLU A 451 -14.49 39.14 -19.27
N THR A 452 -15.29 39.26 -18.20
CA THR A 452 -16.45 40.17 -18.23
C THR A 452 -16.04 41.62 -18.44
N ALA A 453 -14.91 42.07 -17.87
CA ALA A 453 -14.41 43.43 -18.08
C ALA A 453 -13.94 43.66 -19.52
N TRP A 454 -13.35 42.65 -20.18
CA TRP A 454 -13.01 42.70 -21.60
C TRP A 454 -14.26 42.76 -22.49
N ASP A 455 -15.29 41.98 -22.16
CA ASP A 455 -16.58 42.01 -22.87
C ASP A 455 -17.29 43.37 -22.73
N PHE A 456 -17.13 44.05 -21.59
CA PHE A 456 -17.64 45.43 -21.41
C PHE A 456 -16.77 46.50 -22.10
N ALA A 457 -15.47 46.26 -22.28
CA ALA A 457 -14.54 47.22 -22.87
C ALA A 457 -14.52 47.19 -24.41
N LEU A 458 -15.02 46.14 -25.04
CA LEU A 458 -15.17 46.00 -26.49
C LEU A 458 -16.66 45.95 -26.86
N PRO A 459 -17.34 47.11 -27.01
CA PRO A 459 -18.67 47.11 -27.62
C PRO A 459 -18.56 46.62 -29.06
N LYS A 460 -19.44 45.69 -29.44
CA LYS A 460 -19.53 45.13 -30.80
C LYS A 460 -19.72 46.20 -31.88
#